data_AF-A0A260S5R8-F1
#
_entry.id   AF-A0A260S5R8-F1
#
_cell.length_a   1.000
_cell.length_b   1.000
_cell.length_c   1.000
_cell.angle_alpha   90.00
_cell.angle_beta   90.00
_cell.angle_gamma   90.00
#
_symmetry.space_group_name_H-M   'P 1'
#
loop_
_entity.id
_entity.type
_entity.pdbx_description
1 polymer ?
#
loop_
_entity_poly.entity_id
_entity_poly.type
_entity_poly.pdbx_seq_one_letter_code
_entity_poly.pdbx_strand_id
1 'polypeptide(L)'
;MPPRRDPHLIQRARYDARLRAGERKVHAALIDAMTRWLDTARALVLHQPVDVLTAAADNEPPDIDNVQASFAVWARALTENVEPVLAEAFGEQFRAESRIADISPVHYQERHMAEVHDRLVIWPEGAFEELRPELLEAMAEGESIDQVQDRIGMVLGIDAPARRVRADISEIDRKLADEETPRQEIGGLKARRRQLWDQHEERNLEWQWKARRIARTEIQGAMNAGTLAAAQAREDTTGEALYKAWLATSDERTRLTHAVAEGQMVRLRDPFTVGVSELQHPADPFGPAHETINCRCSMRILTGAEMQSELQGIWGGRGVAPRAARLGPDDTADTEAAVARLKRELAGEVVDEPTPTDRTPDDRTEADSRRDADRVAAPADGPELDVDVLDDDDPGPDVQHEVDDDGDDRAHTVDGVDRMADPEDPEDDHDPDADPDEGDSPSEAPAPAVLVESAATPQRVRAVEEWLKVAPADSASFELADDLTELIDASTVVDDVEVWHGIPDSTEVFGIANGGLNTVVGSQVTVPEFLPTTLAPNRAPSPTGGGAVNVSISVPAGTPGLWLPSIPDTDLPPVLLLAAGTVLAVTAVTYGENPPTVEAEVVPPTS
;
A
#
# COMPACT_ATOMS: atom_id res chain seq x y z
N MET A 1 -35.66 -29.43 21.93
CA MET A 1 -34.46 -29.64 21.11
C MET A 1 -33.26 -29.34 21.99
N PRO A 2 -32.34 -30.30 22.26
CA PRO A 2 -31.16 -30.00 23.07
C PRO A 2 -30.29 -28.97 22.32
N PRO A 3 -29.62 -28.04 23.03
CA PRO A 3 -28.79 -27.03 22.39
C PRO A 3 -27.68 -27.71 21.59
N ARG A 4 -27.57 -27.36 20.30
CA ARG A 4 -26.48 -27.80 19.43
C ARG A 4 -25.16 -27.41 20.12
N ARG A 5 -24.35 -28.40 20.48
CA ARG A 5 -23.01 -28.16 21.03
C ARG A 5 -22.19 -27.48 19.96
N ASP A 6 -21.71 -26.27 20.24
CA ASP A 6 -20.81 -25.54 19.38
C ASP A 6 -19.49 -26.35 19.24
N PRO A 7 -19.17 -26.85 18.02
CA PRO A 7 -17.99 -27.69 17.81
C PRO A 7 -16.68 -26.91 17.98
N HIS A 8 -16.70 -25.58 17.92
CA HIS A 8 -15.53 -24.71 18.01
C HIS A 8 -15.30 -24.15 19.42
N LEU A 9 -16.18 -24.42 20.39
CA LEU A 9 -16.08 -23.87 21.75
C LEU A 9 -14.73 -24.19 22.42
N ILE A 10 -14.25 -25.44 22.29
CA ILE A 10 -12.96 -25.87 22.87
C ILE A 10 -11.80 -25.13 22.20
N GLN A 11 -11.88 -24.96 20.88
CA GLN A 11 -10.83 -24.29 20.10
C GLN A 11 -10.78 -22.79 20.43
N ARG A 12 -11.92 -22.10 20.49
CA ARG A 12 -11.99 -20.68 20.93
C ARG A 12 -11.50 -20.49 22.37
N ALA A 13 -11.87 -21.38 23.29
CA ALA A 13 -11.38 -21.31 24.67
C ALA A 13 -9.86 -21.48 24.76
N ARG A 14 -9.26 -22.32 23.91
CA ARG A 14 -7.79 -22.46 23.82
C ARG A 14 -7.14 -21.20 23.25
N TYR A 15 -7.72 -20.60 22.21
CA TYR A 15 -7.20 -19.35 21.64
C TYR A 15 -7.30 -18.18 22.63
N ASP A 16 -8.45 -18.00 23.29
CA ASP A 16 -8.61 -16.97 24.34
C ASP A 16 -7.58 -17.13 25.47
N ALA A 17 -7.36 -18.37 25.95
CA ALA A 17 -6.35 -18.63 26.96
C ALA A 17 -4.91 -18.29 26.49
N ARG A 18 -4.58 -18.59 25.23
CA ARG A 18 -3.28 -18.26 24.61
C ARG A 18 -3.11 -16.75 24.44
N LEU A 19 -4.13 -16.05 23.93
CA LEU A 19 -4.13 -14.59 23.77
C LEU A 19 -3.93 -13.88 25.11
N ARG A 20 -4.73 -14.23 26.12
CA ARG A 20 -4.59 -13.67 27.47
C ARG A 20 -3.22 -13.93 28.09
N ALA A 21 -2.60 -15.06 27.77
CA ALA A 21 -1.23 -15.35 28.24
C ALA A 21 -0.20 -14.45 27.54
N GLY A 22 -0.35 -14.23 26.23
CA GLY A 22 0.45 -13.27 25.47
C GLY A 22 0.29 -11.84 26.00
N GLU A 23 -0.95 -11.36 26.14
CA GLU A 23 -1.28 -10.04 26.70
C GLU A 23 -0.59 -9.78 28.04
N ARG A 24 -0.64 -10.75 28.96
CA ARG A 24 0.02 -10.62 30.27
C ARG A 24 1.54 -10.46 30.14
N LYS A 25 2.18 -11.21 29.25
CA LYS A 25 3.63 -11.08 29.01
C LYS A 25 3.96 -9.73 28.38
N VAL A 26 3.18 -9.29 27.38
CA VAL A 26 3.38 -8.00 26.71
C VAL A 26 3.21 -6.84 27.69
N HIS A 27 2.18 -6.88 28.55
CA HIS A 27 2.00 -5.88 29.60
C HIS A 27 3.19 -5.82 30.57
N ALA A 28 3.70 -6.98 31.01
CA ALA A 28 4.86 -7.02 31.89
C ALA A 28 6.10 -6.40 31.21
N ALA A 29 6.37 -6.77 29.96
CA ALA A 29 7.47 -6.21 29.19
C ALA A 29 7.35 -4.68 28.96
N LEU A 30 6.12 -4.19 28.72
CA LEU A 30 5.87 -2.76 28.56
C LEU A 30 6.14 -2.00 29.87
N ILE A 31 5.74 -2.57 31.01
CA ILE A 31 6.03 -1.98 32.33
C ILE A 31 7.55 -1.91 32.57
N ASP A 32 8.30 -2.95 32.21
CA ASP A 32 9.76 -2.96 32.34
C ASP A 32 10.41 -1.89 31.44
N ALA A 33 9.96 -1.78 30.18
CA ALA A 33 10.43 -0.76 29.26
C ALA A 33 10.11 0.66 29.76
N MET A 34 8.89 0.88 30.25
CA MET A 34 8.44 2.17 30.78
C MET A 34 9.23 2.54 32.03
N THR A 35 9.48 1.59 32.92
CA THR A 35 10.25 1.84 34.15
C THR A 35 11.66 2.33 33.81
N ARG A 36 12.32 1.67 32.85
CA ARG A 36 13.68 2.03 32.40
C ARG A 36 13.74 3.40 31.73
N TRP A 37 12.72 3.74 30.93
CA TRP A 37 12.59 5.07 30.35
C TRP A 37 12.35 6.14 31.43
N LEU A 38 11.38 5.92 32.33
CA LEU A 38 11.04 6.86 33.41
C LEU A 38 12.22 7.14 34.35
N ASP A 39 13.06 6.14 34.61
CA ASP A 39 14.28 6.34 35.40
C ASP A 39 15.28 7.25 34.69
N THR A 40 15.46 7.08 33.38
CA THR A 40 16.35 7.94 32.57
C THR A 40 15.77 9.34 32.42
N ALA A 41 14.48 9.45 32.12
CA ALA A 41 13.76 10.72 32.03
C ALA A 41 13.88 11.51 33.34
N ARG A 42 13.63 10.86 34.48
CA ARG A 42 13.76 11.48 35.80
C ARG A 42 15.20 11.91 36.09
N ALA A 43 16.19 11.10 35.71
CA ALA A 43 17.59 11.46 35.88
C ALA A 43 17.97 12.69 35.05
N LEU A 44 17.51 12.79 33.80
CA LEU A 44 17.78 13.94 32.93
C LEU A 44 17.09 15.21 33.42
N VAL A 45 15.80 15.13 33.78
CA VAL A 45 15.02 16.27 34.29
C VAL A 45 15.56 16.77 35.63
N LEU A 46 16.06 15.87 36.48
CA LEU A 46 16.61 16.22 37.81
C LEU A 46 18.14 16.36 37.82
N HIS A 47 18.80 16.36 36.66
CA HIS A 47 20.26 16.44 36.53
C HIS A 47 21.04 15.44 37.41
N GLN A 48 20.63 14.17 37.42
CA GLN A 48 21.19 13.10 38.25
C GLN A 48 22.32 12.31 37.56
N PRO A 49 23.27 11.73 38.33
CA PRO A 49 23.34 11.72 39.80
C PRO A 49 23.70 13.09 40.38
N VAL A 50 23.00 13.50 41.44
CA VAL A 50 23.35 14.71 42.22
C VAL A 50 24.58 14.36 43.06
N ASP A 51 25.75 14.33 42.43
CA ASP A 51 26.96 13.78 43.05
C ASP A 51 27.54 14.62 44.19
N VAL A 52 26.89 15.72 44.60
CA VAL A 52 27.40 16.51 45.72
C VAL A 52 26.30 17.19 46.54
N LEU A 53 26.12 16.72 47.78
CA LEU A 53 25.57 17.51 48.89
C LEU A 53 26.58 18.57 49.37
N THR A 54 27.24 19.28 48.45
CA THR A 54 28.00 20.49 48.80
C THR A 54 27.09 21.69 48.69
N ALA A 55 27.20 22.62 49.64
CA ALA A 55 26.39 23.84 49.76
C ALA A 55 26.50 24.83 48.57
N ALA A 56 27.05 24.40 47.43
CA ALA A 56 27.23 25.14 46.20
C ALA A 56 27.09 24.22 44.96
N ALA A 57 26.29 23.16 45.03
CA ALA A 57 25.77 22.55 43.81
C ALA A 57 24.78 23.57 43.22
N ASP A 58 25.07 24.05 42.02
CA ASP A 58 24.20 24.98 41.31
C ASP A 58 22.79 24.39 41.29
N ASN A 59 21.82 25.12 41.89
CA ASN A 59 20.41 24.78 41.89
C ASN A 59 19.84 25.02 40.49
N GLU A 60 20.35 24.32 39.48
CA GLU A 60 19.74 24.33 38.18
C GLU A 60 18.33 23.72 38.35
N PRO A 61 17.27 24.48 38.08
CA PRO A 61 15.91 23.99 38.29
C PRO A 61 15.67 22.79 37.37
N PRO A 62 14.78 21.86 37.77
CA PRO A 62 14.42 20.77 36.90
C PRO A 62 13.97 21.28 35.53
N ASP A 63 14.59 20.74 34.48
CA ASP A 63 14.32 21.11 33.11
C ASP A 63 13.55 19.97 32.43
N ILE A 64 12.27 20.23 32.18
CA ILE A 64 11.36 19.26 31.55
C ILE A 64 11.77 19.00 30.09
N ASP A 65 12.38 19.97 29.40
CA ASP A 65 12.70 19.84 27.98
C ASP A 65 13.81 18.78 27.75
N ASN A 66 14.66 18.56 28.75
CA ASN A 66 15.67 17.49 28.73
C ASN A 66 15.07 16.07 28.67
N VAL A 67 13.77 15.90 28.92
CA VAL A 67 13.09 14.62 28.72
C VAL A 67 13.23 14.12 27.28
N GLN A 68 13.37 15.03 26.30
CA GLN A 68 13.49 14.64 24.89
C GLN A 68 14.70 13.74 24.62
N ALA A 69 15.82 13.97 25.30
CA ALA A 69 17.01 13.14 25.18
C ALA A 69 16.80 11.69 25.66
N SER A 70 15.76 11.43 26.46
CA SER A 70 15.41 10.09 26.94
C SER A 70 14.67 9.23 25.90
N PHE A 71 14.13 9.81 24.82
CA PHE A 71 13.32 9.07 23.84
C PHE A 71 14.10 7.94 23.16
N ALA A 72 15.41 8.11 22.93
CA ALA A 72 16.26 7.05 22.39
C ALA A 72 16.33 5.83 23.34
N VAL A 73 16.26 6.06 24.66
CA VAL A 73 16.23 4.99 25.66
C VAL A 73 14.87 4.31 25.68
N TRP A 74 13.78 5.04 25.51
CA TRP A 74 12.45 4.46 25.34
C TRP A 74 12.38 3.52 24.14
N ALA A 75 12.80 4.00 22.96
CA ALA A 75 12.82 3.18 21.75
C ALA A 75 13.65 1.91 21.92
N ARG A 76 14.86 2.01 22.49
CA ARG A 76 15.70 0.85 22.80
C ARG A 76 15.04 -0.10 23.80
N ALA A 77 14.41 0.43 24.85
CA ALA A 77 13.75 -0.38 25.86
C ALA A 77 12.57 -1.17 25.28
N LEU A 78 11.81 -0.60 24.34
CA LEU A 78 10.79 -1.32 23.58
C LEU A 78 11.39 -2.48 22.77
N THR A 79 12.45 -2.22 22.01
CA THR A 79 13.11 -3.26 21.20
C THR A 79 13.71 -4.38 22.06
N GLU A 80 14.29 -4.06 23.21
CA GLU A 80 14.92 -5.07 24.07
C GLU A 80 13.93 -5.88 24.90
N ASN A 81 12.78 -5.30 25.28
CA ASN A 81 11.86 -5.94 26.24
C ASN A 81 10.54 -6.37 25.59
N VAL A 82 9.95 -5.55 24.71
CA VAL A 82 8.59 -5.75 24.18
C VAL A 82 8.61 -6.56 22.89
N GLU A 83 9.47 -6.22 21.93
CA GLU A 83 9.54 -6.92 20.64
C GLU A 83 9.76 -8.44 20.77
N PRO A 84 10.66 -8.97 21.63
CA PRO A 84 10.86 -10.41 21.75
C PRO A 84 9.61 -11.14 22.26
N VAL A 85 8.87 -10.49 23.16
CA VAL A 85 7.63 -11.05 23.72
C VAL A 85 6.51 -11.06 22.70
N LEU A 86 6.40 -10.01 21.89
CA LEU A 86 5.46 -9.97 20.76
C LEU A 86 5.79 -11.08 19.74
N ALA A 87 7.08 -11.25 19.41
CA ALA A 87 7.53 -12.29 18.51
C ALA A 87 7.22 -13.70 19.05
N GLU A 88 7.41 -13.95 20.34
CA GLU A 88 7.05 -15.22 20.98
C GLU A 88 5.53 -15.44 20.99
N ALA A 89 4.75 -14.41 21.33
CA ALA A 89 3.31 -14.52 21.50
C ALA A 89 2.57 -14.73 20.16
N PHE A 90 2.97 -14.00 19.13
CA PHE A 90 2.24 -13.90 17.87
C PHE A 90 3.02 -14.41 16.66
N GLY A 91 4.35 -14.45 16.69
CA GLY A 91 5.17 -14.62 15.49
C GLY A 91 5.02 -15.97 14.77
N GLU A 92 4.84 -17.07 15.49
CA GLU A 92 4.58 -18.39 14.88
C GLU A 92 3.24 -18.41 14.14
N GLN A 93 2.17 -17.96 14.81
CA GLN A 93 0.82 -17.99 14.26
C GLN A 93 0.67 -16.98 13.12
N PHE A 94 1.22 -15.78 13.27
CA PHE A 94 1.25 -14.77 12.21
C PHE A 94 1.95 -15.29 10.95
N ARG A 95 3.08 -16.00 11.08
CA ARG A 95 3.75 -16.65 9.94
C ARG A 95 2.92 -17.78 9.34
N ALA A 96 2.27 -18.60 10.17
CA ALA A 96 1.41 -19.68 9.69
C ALA A 96 0.19 -19.14 8.92
N GLU A 97 -0.47 -18.11 9.45
CA GLU A 97 -1.61 -17.44 8.80
C GLU A 97 -1.18 -16.68 7.56
N SER A 98 -0.05 -15.98 7.60
CA SER A 98 0.51 -15.31 6.43
C SER A 98 0.77 -16.28 5.28
N ARG A 99 1.15 -17.54 5.54
CA ARG A 99 1.37 -18.54 4.49
C ARG A 99 0.10 -19.08 3.84
N ILE A 100 -1.04 -19.00 4.52
CA ILE A 100 -2.33 -19.55 4.04
C ILE A 100 -3.33 -18.46 3.64
N ALA A 101 -3.02 -17.19 3.87
CA ALA A 101 -3.88 -16.08 3.51
C ALA A 101 -3.95 -15.92 1.98
N ASP A 102 -5.16 -15.70 1.45
CA ASP A 102 -5.40 -15.55 0.00
C ASP A 102 -4.63 -14.36 -0.60
N ILE A 103 -4.42 -13.30 0.19
CA ILE A 103 -3.53 -12.18 -0.13
C ILE A 103 -2.32 -12.27 0.82
N SER A 104 -1.42 -13.21 0.52
CA SER A 104 -0.17 -13.38 1.26
C SER A 104 0.95 -12.54 0.65
N PRO A 105 1.63 -11.68 1.44
CA PRO A 105 2.87 -11.04 1.02
C PRO A 105 3.97 -12.04 0.64
N VAL A 106 3.92 -13.27 1.18
CA VAL A 106 4.95 -14.31 0.98
C VAL A 106 4.99 -14.76 -0.48
N HIS A 107 3.82 -14.98 -1.11
CA HIS A 107 3.74 -15.33 -2.52
C HIS A 107 4.36 -14.26 -3.42
N TYR A 108 4.13 -12.99 -3.10
CA TYR A 108 4.69 -11.87 -3.84
C TYR A 108 6.19 -11.66 -3.57
N GLN A 109 6.67 -11.97 -2.36
CA GLN A 109 8.10 -12.00 -2.04
C GLN A 109 8.83 -13.06 -2.87
N GLU A 110 8.25 -14.26 -3.00
CA GLU A 110 8.79 -15.34 -3.84
C GLU A 110 8.83 -14.95 -5.31
N ARG A 111 7.74 -14.37 -5.85
CA ARG A 111 7.70 -13.86 -7.22
C ARG A 111 8.76 -12.79 -7.46
N HIS A 112 8.90 -11.83 -6.55
CA HIS A 112 9.94 -10.78 -6.65
C HIS A 112 11.34 -11.38 -6.70
N MET A 113 11.66 -12.33 -5.81
CA MET A 113 12.97 -12.99 -5.78
C MET A 113 13.24 -13.86 -7.02
N ALA A 114 12.21 -14.33 -7.71
CA ALA A 114 12.35 -15.01 -9.01
C ALA A 114 12.66 -14.03 -10.16
N GLU A 115 12.17 -12.79 -10.09
CA GLU A 115 12.38 -11.76 -11.12
C GLU A 115 13.73 -11.02 -10.95
N VAL A 116 14.27 -10.95 -9.73
CA VAL A 116 15.59 -10.39 -9.47
C VAL A 116 16.67 -11.35 -9.96
N HIS A 117 17.51 -10.87 -10.88
CA HIS A 117 18.65 -11.60 -11.46
C HIS A 117 19.96 -11.25 -10.74
N ASP A 118 21.03 -12.02 -10.99
CA ASP A 118 22.34 -11.83 -10.36
C ASP A 118 22.89 -10.41 -10.55
N ARG A 119 22.91 -9.66 -9.44
CA ARG A 119 23.42 -8.29 -9.33
C ARG A 119 24.62 -8.19 -8.37
N LEU A 120 25.15 -9.34 -7.94
CA LEU A 120 26.17 -9.45 -6.91
C LEU A 120 27.58 -9.27 -7.49
N VAL A 121 27.91 -8.05 -7.93
CA VAL A 121 29.16 -7.71 -8.66
C VAL A 121 30.46 -8.09 -7.94
N ILE A 122 30.46 -8.13 -6.60
CA ILE A 122 31.67 -8.45 -5.80
C ILE A 122 31.82 -9.95 -5.49
N TRP A 123 30.92 -10.79 -6.03
CA TRP A 123 30.79 -12.20 -5.70
C TRP A 123 31.04 -13.09 -6.93
N PRO A 124 31.31 -14.39 -6.73
CA PRO A 124 31.40 -15.34 -7.83
C PRO A 124 30.13 -15.31 -8.71
N GLU A 125 30.31 -15.51 -10.01
CA GLU A 125 29.18 -15.62 -10.94
C GLU A 125 28.22 -16.74 -10.50
N GLY A 126 26.93 -16.43 -10.40
CA GLY A 126 25.91 -17.37 -9.92
C GLY A 126 25.76 -17.44 -8.41
N ALA A 127 26.51 -16.64 -7.62
CA ALA A 127 26.36 -16.60 -6.16
C ALA A 127 24.95 -16.19 -5.73
N PHE A 128 24.29 -15.31 -6.48
CA PHE A 128 22.90 -14.94 -6.19
C PHE A 128 21.94 -16.11 -6.39
N GLU A 129 22.15 -16.91 -7.43
CA GLU A 129 21.34 -18.09 -7.75
C GLU A 129 21.48 -19.18 -6.68
N GLU A 130 22.68 -19.37 -6.16
CA GLU A 130 22.94 -20.28 -5.03
C GLU A 130 22.28 -19.78 -3.74
N LEU A 131 22.26 -18.46 -3.52
CA LEU A 131 21.66 -17.85 -2.32
C LEU A 131 20.14 -17.77 -2.37
N ARG A 132 19.52 -17.65 -3.54
CA ARG A 132 18.07 -17.42 -3.67
C ARG A 132 17.21 -18.38 -2.83
N PRO A 133 17.36 -19.72 -2.92
CA PRO A 133 16.53 -20.62 -2.12
C PRO A 133 16.74 -20.44 -0.62
N GLU A 134 17.97 -20.14 -0.20
CA GLU A 134 18.35 -19.93 1.20
C GLU A 134 17.77 -18.63 1.76
N LEU A 135 17.74 -17.56 0.94
CA LEU A 135 17.13 -16.29 1.29
C LEU A 135 15.61 -16.41 1.41
N LEU A 136 14.97 -17.15 0.51
CA LEU A 136 13.53 -17.42 0.57
C LEU A 136 13.16 -18.22 1.84
N GLU A 137 13.92 -19.26 2.16
CA GLU A 137 13.70 -20.02 3.39
C GLU A 137 13.91 -19.15 4.63
N ALA A 138 15.00 -18.38 4.68
CA ALA A 138 15.26 -17.48 5.80
C ALA A 138 14.14 -16.42 5.99
N MET A 139 13.56 -15.92 4.89
CA MET A 139 12.40 -15.03 4.94
C MET A 139 11.14 -15.74 5.45
N ALA A 140 10.84 -16.94 4.94
CA ALA A 140 9.70 -17.73 5.39
C ALA A 140 9.79 -18.12 6.88
N GLU A 141 11.02 -18.32 7.37
CA GLU A 141 11.33 -18.56 8.77
C GLU A 141 11.44 -17.28 9.60
N GLY A 142 11.36 -16.09 9.01
CA GLY A 142 11.49 -14.82 9.73
C GLY A 142 12.84 -14.72 10.47
N GLU A 143 13.91 -15.23 9.87
CA GLU A 143 15.26 -15.10 10.41
C GLU A 143 15.68 -13.63 10.51
N SER A 144 16.44 -13.30 11.55
CA SER A 144 17.08 -11.99 11.66
C SER A 144 18.16 -11.80 10.61
N ILE A 145 18.48 -10.54 10.29
CA ILE A 145 19.56 -10.19 9.35
C ILE A 145 20.91 -10.82 9.73
N ASP A 146 21.20 -10.99 11.02
CA ASP A 146 22.45 -11.61 11.47
C ASP A 146 22.45 -13.12 11.23
N GLN A 147 21.29 -13.80 11.37
CA GLN A 147 21.17 -15.22 11.01
C GLN A 147 21.33 -15.42 9.49
N VAL A 148 20.68 -14.58 8.68
CA VAL A 148 20.81 -14.62 7.21
C VAL A 148 22.26 -14.34 6.80
N GLN A 149 22.94 -13.39 7.46
CA GLN A 149 24.35 -13.12 7.23
C GLN A 149 25.20 -14.38 7.44
N ASP A 150 25.01 -15.08 8.56
CA ASP A 150 25.75 -16.31 8.87
C ASP A 150 25.43 -17.41 7.86
N ARG A 151 24.17 -17.53 7.44
CA ARG A 151 23.71 -18.44 6.39
C ARG A 151 24.41 -18.19 5.06
N ILE A 152 24.43 -16.93 4.58
CA ILE A 152 25.20 -16.52 3.39
C ILE A 152 26.68 -16.87 3.55
N GLY A 153 27.24 -16.64 4.74
CA GLY A 153 28.63 -16.98 5.07
C GLY A 153 28.96 -18.45 4.84
N MET A 154 28.05 -19.34 5.28
CA MET A 154 28.18 -20.78 5.14
C MET A 154 27.96 -21.27 3.71
N VAL A 155 26.90 -20.81 3.05
CA VAL A 155 26.52 -21.23 1.69
C VAL A 155 27.62 -20.88 0.70
N LEU A 156 28.08 -19.63 0.70
CA LEU A 156 29.17 -19.20 -0.18
C LEU A 156 30.56 -19.68 0.28
N GLY A 157 30.66 -20.36 1.42
CA GLY A 157 31.92 -20.84 1.99
C GLY A 157 32.93 -19.74 2.35
N ILE A 158 32.51 -18.49 2.41
CA ILE A 158 33.37 -17.32 2.67
C ILE A 158 33.78 -17.21 4.14
N ASP A 159 33.05 -17.87 5.02
CA ASP A 159 33.34 -17.99 6.44
C ASP A 159 34.42 -19.05 6.74
N ALA A 160 34.78 -19.87 5.75
CA ALA A 160 35.66 -21.03 5.93
C ALA A 160 37.04 -20.69 6.53
N PRO A 161 37.71 -19.57 6.16
CA PRO A 161 38.92 -19.14 6.84
C PRO A 161 38.71 -18.87 8.34
N ALA A 162 37.63 -18.17 8.71
CA ALA A 162 37.33 -17.89 10.12
C ALA A 162 37.00 -19.17 10.90
N ARG A 163 36.20 -20.08 10.31
CA ARG A 163 35.92 -21.39 10.91
C ARG A 163 37.17 -22.24 11.16
N ARG A 164 38.16 -22.20 10.26
CA ARG A 164 39.44 -22.87 10.45
C ARG A 164 40.19 -22.33 11.67
N VAL A 165 40.28 -21.01 11.81
CA VAL A 165 40.91 -20.38 12.99
C VAL A 165 40.18 -20.76 14.28
N ARG A 166 38.84 -20.81 14.25
CA ARG A 166 38.03 -21.25 15.39
C ARG A 166 38.28 -22.72 15.78
N ALA A 167 38.52 -23.59 14.80
CA ALA A 167 38.90 -24.99 15.06
C ALA A 167 40.27 -25.06 15.76
N ASP A 168 41.26 -24.27 15.33
CA ASP A 168 42.58 -24.20 15.98
C ASP A 168 42.48 -23.69 17.43
N ILE A 169 41.61 -22.70 17.68
CA ILE A 169 41.32 -22.20 19.04
C ILE A 169 40.77 -23.33 19.90
N SER A 170 39.79 -24.08 19.39
CA SER A 170 39.16 -25.21 20.10
C SER A 170 40.18 -26.30 20.42
N GLU A 171 41.14 -26.56 19.52
CA GLU A 171 42.23 -27.49 19.79
C GLU A 171 43.13 -27.02 20.94
N ILE A 172 43.46 -25.72 20.98
CA ILE A 172 44.26 -25.15 22.07
C ILE A 172 43.49 -25.15 23.38
N ASP A 173 42.21 -24.81 23.38
CA ASP A 173 41.38 -24.86 24.59
C ASP A 173 41.29 -26.28 25.14
N ARG A 174 41.20 -27.29 24.28
CA ARG A 174 41.31 -28.71 24.68
C ARG A 174 42.66 -29.03 25.32
N LYS A 175 43.78 -28.57 24.75
CA LYS A 175 45.12 -28.76 25.35
C LYS A 175 45.25 -28.02 26.69
N LEU A 176 44.67 -26.83 26.82
CA LEU A 176 44.69 -26.06 28.06
C LEU A 176 43.82 -26.67 29.17
N ALA A 177 42.77 -27.41 28.80
CA ALA A 177 41.90 -28.13 29.73
C ALA A 177 42.45 -29.48 30.18
N ASP A 178 43.38 -30.06 29.42
CA ASP A 178 44.04 -31.32 29.74
C ASP A 178 45.03 -31.16 30.91
N GLU A 179 44.80 -31.93 31.99
CA GLU A 179 45.63 -31.91 33.20
C GLU A 179 47.05 -32.45 32.96
N GLU A 180 47.25 -33.26 31.91
CA GLU A 180 48.54 -33.83 31.55
C GLU A 180 49.45 -32.84 30.78
N THR A 181 48.91 -31.69 30.35
CA THR A 181 49.67 -30.69 29.58
C THR A 181 50.84 -30.11 30.37
N PRO A 182 52.08 -30.15 29.85
CA PRO A 182 53.25 -29.65 30.55
C PRO A 182 53.15 -28.17 30.93
N ARG A 183 53.43 -27.84 32.19
CA ARG A 183 53.34 -26.45 32.71
C ARG A 183 54.14 -25.42 31.91
N GLN A 184 55.23 -25.83 31.28
CA GLN A 184 56.09 -24.96 30.47
C GLN A 184 55.42 -24.55 29.15
N GLU A 185 54.50 -25.36 28.63
CA GLU A 185 53.79 -25.12 27.37
C GLU A 185 52.57 -24.21 27.53
N ILE A 186 51.98 -24.16 28.74
CA ILE A 186 50.77 -23.38 29.04
C ILE A 186 50.91 -21.90 28.65
N GLY A 187 52.09 -21.30 28.90
CA GLY A 187 52.35 -19.89 28.53
C GLY A 187 52.30 -19.66 27.02
N GLY A 188 52.91 -20.56 26.25
CA GLY A 188 52.90 -20.53 24.78
C GLY A 188 51.51 -20.77 24.20
N LEU A 189 50.76 -21.73 24.76
CA LEU A 189 49.39 -22.02 24.36
C LEU A 189 48.45 -20.82 24.59
N LYS A 190 48.55 -20.13 25.73
CA LYS A 190 47.77 -18.91 26.00
C LYS A 190 48.11 -17.78 25.04
N ALA A 191 49.40 -17.57 24.74
CA ALA A 191 49.83 -16.55 23.78
C ALA A 191 49.33 -16.87 22.36
N ARG A 192 49.43 -18.14 21.94
CA ARG A 192 48.92 -18.60 20.64
C ARG A 192 47.40 -18.47 20.54
N ARG A 193 46.66 -18.81 21.61
CA ARG A 193 45.21 -18.64 21.67
C ARG A 193 44.81 -17.18 21.46
N ARG A 194 45.49 -16.24 22.11
CA ARG A 194 45.24 -14.80 21.93
C ARG A 194 45.44 -14.39 20.47
N GLN A 195 46.57 -14.78 19.88
CA GLN A 195 46.85 -14.49 18.47
C GLN A 195 45.78 -15.05 17.53
N LEU A 196 45.28 -16.26 17.79
CA LEU A 196 44.23 -16.87 16.97
C LEU A 196 42.89 -16.15 17.15
N TRP A 197 42.56 -15.65 18.35
CA TRP A 197 41.37 -14.81 18.54
C TRP A 197 41.47 -13.51 17.74
N ASP A 198 42.61 -12.83 17.77
CA ASP A 198 42.85 -11.62 16.98
C ASP A 198 42.70 -11.92 15.47
N GLN A 199 43.26 -13.04 15.00
CA GLN A 199 43.10 -13.50 13.62
C GLN A 199 41.64 -13.85 13.27
N HIS A 200 40.92 -14.50 14.18
CA HIS A 200 39.53 -14.87 13.97
C HIS A 200 38.63 -13.63 13.84
N GLU A 201 38.87 -12.60 14.68
CA GLU A 201 38.16 -11.33 14.60
C GLU A 201 38.40 -10.62 13.26
N GLU A 202 39.66 -10.50 12.83
CA GLU A 202 40.03 -9.93 11.53
C GLU A 202 39.32 -10.66 10.38
N ARG A 203 39.35 -12.00 10.39
CA ARG A 203 38.70 -12.82 9.35
C ARG A 203 37.19 -12.67 9.37
N ASN A 204 36.56 -12.58 10.54
CA ASN A 204 35.13 -12.33 10.63
C ASN A 204 34.74 -10.99 10.04
N LEU A 205 35.49 -9.94 10.36
CA LEU A 205 35.24 -8.62 9.81
C LEU A 205 35.30 -8.64 8.28
N GLU A 206 36.23 -9.37 7.64
CA GLU A 206 36.37 -9.41 6.17
C GLU A 206 35.11 -9.86 5.42
N TRP A 207 34.37 -10.85 5.95
CA TRP A 207 33.22 -11.45 5.26
C TRP A 207 31.87 -10.94 5.79
N GLN A 208 31.75 -10.65 7.10
CA GLN A 208 30.47 -10.31 7.72
C GLN A 208 29.83 -9.06 7.12
N TRP A 209 30.59 -7.98 6.89
CA TRP A 209 30.00 -6.76 6.31
C TRP A 209 29.50 -6.99 4.87
N LYS A 210 30.15 -7.89 4.11
CA LYS A 210 29.74 -8.22 2.75
C LYS A 210 28.45 -9.05 2.77
N ALA A 211 28.41 -10.10 3.58
CA ALA A 211 27.23 -10.94 3.75
C ALA A 211 26.04 -10.13 4.30
N ARG A 212 26.27 -9.27 5.30
CA ARG A 212 25.23 -8.40 5.88
C ARG A 212 24.67 -7.42 4.86
N ARG A 213 25.50 -6.93 3.93
CA ARG A 213 25.04 -6.07 2.83
C ARG A 213 24.08 -6.80 1.90
N ILE A 214 24.39 -8.04 1.54
CA ILE A 214 23.47 -8.87 0.73
C ILE A 214 22.18 -9.08 1.53
N ALA A 215 22.29 -9.62 2.75
CA ALA A 215 21.15 -9.93 3.60
C ALA A 215 20.19 -8.73 3.69
N ARG A 216 20.71 -7.53 3.98
CA ARG A 216 19.89 -6.32 4.03
C ARG A 216 19.29 -5.93 2.70
N THR A 217 20.08 -5.94 1.63
CA THR A 217 19.63 -5.44 0.33
C THR A 217 18.55 -6.33 -0.28
N GLU A 218 18.77 -7.65 -0.23
CA GLU A 218 17.86 -8.63 -0.85
C GLU A 218 16.59 -8.82 -0.02
N ILE A 219 16.72 -9.00 1.31
CA ILE A 219 15.54 -9.16 2.17
C ILE A 219 14.71 -7.89 2.20
N GLN A 220 15.32 -6.71 2.35
CA GLN A 220 14.55 -5.46 2.39
C GLN A 220 13.81 -5.21 1.08
N GLY A 221 14.46 -5.50 -0.06
CA GLY A 221 13.85 -5.39 -1.38
C GLY A 221 12.64 -6.30 -1.52
N ALA A 222 12.81 -7.59 -1.19
CA ALA A 222 11.73 -8.56 -1.26
C ALA A 222 10.57 -8.24 -0.32
N MET A 223 10.86 -7.86 0.93
CA MET A 223 9.83 -7.51 1.92
C MET A 223 8.97 -6.35 1.45
N ASN A 224 9.59 -5.26 0.98
CA ASN A 224 8.85 -4.11 0.47
C ASN A 224 8.11 -4.43 -0.83
N ALA A 225 8.73 -5.12 -1.78
CA ALA A 225 8.07 -5.55 -3.02
C ALA A 225 6.83 -6.41 -2.74
N GLY A 226 6.94 -7.36 -1.81
CA GLY A 226 5.83 -8.21 -1.41
C GLY A 226 4.70 -7.44 -0.75
N THR A 227 5.01 -6.47 0.11
CA THR A 227 4.01 -5.56 0.68
C THR A 227 3.33 -4.73 -0.40
N LEU A 228 4.07 -4.23 -1.41
CA LEU A 228 3.50 -3.45 -2.51
C LEU A 228 2.53 -4.28 -3.33
N ALA A 229 2.97 -5.45 -3.76
CA ALA A 229 2.19 -6.31 -4.63
C ALA A 229 0.96 -6.89 -3.91
N ALA A 230 1.07 -7.21 -2.62
CA ALA A 230 -0.10 -7.57 -1.80
C ALA A 230 -1.11 -6.42 -1.70
N ALA A 231 -0.63 -5.17 -1.56
CA ALA A 231 -1.50 -4.01 -1.55
C ALA A 231 -2.15 -3.75 -2.91
N GLN A 232 -1.42 -3.94 -4.02
CA GLN A 232 -1.96 -3.82 -5.38
C GLN A 232 -3.06 -4.87 -5.61
N ALA A 233 -2.81 -6.12 -5.23
CA ALA A 233 -3.83 -7.18 -5.30
C ALA A 233 -5.04 -6.87 -4.41
N ARG A 234 -4.84 -6.27 -3.23
CA ARG A 234 -5.94 -5.79 -2.40
C ARG A 234 -6.73 -4.69 -3.11
N GLU A 235 -6.08 -3.66 -3.64
CA GLU A 235 -6.73 -2.58 -4.40
C GLU A 235 -7.51 -3.15 -5.59
N ASP A 236 -6.97 -4.15 -6.29
CA ASP A 236 -7.63 -4.81 -7.43
C ASP A 236 -8.87 -5.61 -7.01
N THR A 237 -8.80 -6.33 -5.88
CA THR A 237 -9.92 -7.14 -5.36
C THR A 237 -11.00 -6.32 -4.66
N THR A 238 -10.63 -5.28 -3.90
CA THR A 238 -11.59 -4.47 -3.13
C THR A 238 -12.08 -3.26 -3.90
N GLY A 239 -11.37 -2.86 -4.97
CA GLY A 239 -11.60 -1.62 -5.70
C GLY A 239 -11.36 -0.35 -4.86
N GLU A 240 -10.90 -0.51 -3.62
CA GLU A 240 -10.60 0.60 -2.72
C GLU A 240 -9.30 1.25 -3.16
N ALA A 241 -9.36 2.54 -3.48
CA ALA A 241 -8.19 3.37 -3.75
C ALA A 241 -7.19 3.34 -2.57
N LEU A 242 -6.01 2.76 -2.80
CA LEU A 242 -4.94 2.69 -1.83
C LEU A 242 -3.74 3.57 -2.23
N TYR A 243 -2.98 3.95 -1.22
CA TYR A 243 -1.79 4.78 -1.32
C TYR A 243 -0.63 4.10 -0.61
N LYS A 244 0.59 4.46 -0.99
CA LYS A 244 1.81 4.08 -0.30
C LYS A 244 2.54 5.32 0.19
N ALA A 245 3.02 5.26 1.43
CA ALA A 245 3.77 6.33 2.07
C ALA A 245 5.19 5.87 2.41
N TRP A 246 6.19 6.68 2.06
CA TRP A 246 7.57 6.36 2.38
C TRP A 246 7.87 6.53 3.87
N LEU A 247 8.44 5.50 4.50
CA LEU A 247 8.81 5.51 5.91
C LEU A 247 10.32 5.31 6.06
N ALA A 248 11.02 6.38 6.39
CA ALA A 248 12.45 6.34 6.62
C ALA A 248 12.79 5.80 8.01
N THR A 249 13.92 5.10 8.15
CA THR A 249 14.44 4.77 9.49
C THR A 249 14.87 6.05 10.19
N SER A 250 14.35 6.34 11.37
CA SER A 250 14.69 7.56 12.12
C SER A 250 16.03 7.43 12.85
N ASP A 251 17.15 7.44 12.11
CA ASP A 251 18.50 7.48 12.67
C ASP A 251 19.48 8.27 11.79
N GLU A 252 20.69 8.50 12.31
CA GLU A 252 21.77 9.25 11.64
C GLU A 252 22.36 8.55 10.41
N ARG A 253 22.02 7.28 10.18
CA ARG A 253 22.58 6.48 9.07
C ARG A 253 21.68 6.52 7.85
N THR A 254 20.46 7.02 7.99
CA THR A 254 19.53 7.24 6.87
C THR A 254 20.08 8.33 5.95
N ARG A 255 20.04 8.07 4.63
CA ARG A 255 20.50 9.03 3.63
C ARG A 255 19.59 10.25 3.64
N LEU A 256 20.15 11.42 3.31
CA LEU A 256 19.36 12.67 3.26
C LEU A 256 18.21 12.58 2.26
N THR A 257 18.45 11.98 1.08
CA THR A 257 17.43 11.72 0.06
C THR A 257 16.27 10.88 0.60
N HIS A 258 16.57 9.84 1.39
CA HIS A 258 15.57 8.97 2.01
C HIS A 258 14.83 9.67 3.17
N ALA A 259 15.52 10.49 3.95
CA ALA A 259 14.92 11.27 5.04
C ALA A 259 13.96 12.31 4.46
N VAL A 260 14.32 12.98 3.37
CA VAL A 260 13.45 13.94 2.67
C VAL A 260 12.23 13.24 2.06
N ALA A 261 12.40 12.03 1.52
CA ALA A 261 11.27 11.24 1.01
C ALA A 261 10.26 10.83 2.12
N GLU A 262 10.65 10.83 3.40
CA GLU A 262 9.73 10.50 4.51
C GLU A 262 8.49 11.39 4.50
N GLY A 263 7.30 10.77 4.50
CA GLY A 263 6.01 11.45 4.44
C GLY A 263 5.47 11.71 3.03
N GLN A 264 6.24 11.41 1.98
CA GLN A 264 5.73 11.41 0.60
C GLN A 264 4.73 10.25 0.42
N MET A 265 3.52 10.57 -0.03
CA MET A 265 2.44 9.63 -0.30
C MET A 265 2.08 9.64 -1.78
N VAL A 266 2.05 8.46 -2.42
CA VAL A 266 1.72 8.30 -3.84
C VAL A 266 0.72 7.16 -4.03
N ARG A 267 0.08 7.04 -5.20
CA ARG A 267 -0.73 5.85 -5.50
C ARG A 267 0.16 4.61 -5.53
N LEU A 268 -0.42 3.42 -5.33
CA LEU A 268 0.37 2.18 -5.28
C LEU A 268 1.25 1.95 -6.52
N ARG A 269 0.80 2.37 -7.71
CA ARG A 269 1.51 2.18 -8.98
C ARG A 269 2.45 3.32 -9.36
N ASP A 270 2.32 4.47 -8.71
CA ASP A 270 3.16 5.63 -8.97
C ASP A 270 4.51 5.47 -8.24
N PRO A 271 5.64 5.93 -8.81
CA PRO A 271 6.92 5.88 -8.13
C PRO A 271 7.03 6.95 -7.03
N PHE A 272 7.89 6.70 -6.05
CA PHE A 272 8.38 7.73 -5.15
C PHE A 272 9.53 8.50 -5.78
N THR A 273 9.61 9.81 -5.53
CA THR A 273 10.80 10.62 -5.81
C THR A 273 11.77 10.53 -4.63
N VAL A 274 12.95 9.93 -4.82
CA VAL A 274 14.00 9.81 -3.80
C VAL A 274 15.28 10.43 -4.34
N GLY A 275 15.55 11.67 -3.90
CA GLY A 275 16.58 12.50 -4.54
C GLY A 275 16.18 12.81 -5.98
N VAL A 276 17.00 12.38 -6.94
CA VAL A 276 16.74 12.51 -8.39
C VAL A 276 16.21 11.21 -9.02
N SER A 277 15.97 10.18 -8.19
CA SER A 277 15.62 8.83 -8.65
C SER A 277 14.17 8.51 -8.38
N GLU A 278 13.55 7.76 -9.28
CA GLU A 278 12.22 7.20 -9.09
C GLU A 278 12.33 5.76 -8.58
N LEU A 279 11.69 5.45 -7.46
CA LEU A 279 11.68 4.11 -6.86
C LEU A 279 10.25 3.66 -6.62
N GLN A 280 9.89 2.43 -7.00
CA GLN A 280 8.55 1.90 -6.71
C GLN A 280 8.36 1.58 -5.23
N HIS A 281 9.43 1.21 -4.54
CA HIS A 281 9.44 0.96 -3.11
C HIS A 281 10.86 1.09 -2.54
N PRO A 282 11.05 1.12 -1.22
CA PRO A 282 12.40 1.13 -0.68
C PRO A 282 13.15 -0.18 -1.00
N ALA A 283 14.46 -0.04 -1.27
CA ALA A 283 15.32 -1.14 -1.75
C ALA A 283 14.89 -1.74 -3.10
N ASP A 284 14.17 -0.97 -3.93
CA ASP A 284 13.80 -1.35 -5.30
C ASP A 284 15.02 -1.77 -6.13
N PRO A 285 15.07 -3.00 -6.67
CA PRO A 285 16.21 -3.50 -7.42
C PRO A 285 16.46 -2.80 -8.75
N PHE A 286 15.46 -2.12 -9.31
CA PHE A 286 15.57 -1.40 -10.58
C PHE A 286 16.09 0.04 -10.39
N GLY A 287 16.11 0.53 -9.15
CA GLY A 287 16.68 1.82 -8.78
C GLY A 287 18.21 1.83 -8.71
N PRO A 288 18.83 3.02 -8.67
CA PRO A 288 20.29 3.12 -8.60
C PRO A 288 20.86 2.61 -7.28
N ALA A 289 21.97 1.89 -7.38
CA ALA A 289 22.64 1.22 -6.25
C ALA A 289 22.95 2.13 -5.05
N HIS A 290 23.20 3.42 -5.27
CA HIS A 290 23.52 4.36 -4.18
C HIS A 290 22.31 4.72 -3.31
N GLU A 291 21.08 4.57 -3.81
CA GLU A 291 19.83 4.72 -3.04
C GLU A 291 19.35 3.36 -2.48
N THR A 292 19.58 2.26 -3.20
CA THR A 292 18.89 0.99 -2.92
C THR A 292 19.69 0.03 -2.02
N ILE A 293 21.03 -0.03 -2.16
CA ILE A 293 21.88 -0.96 -1.39
C ILE A 293 21.88 -0.58 0.10
N ASN A 294 21.82 -1.56 1.01
CA ASN A 294 21.77 -1.33 2.46
C ASN A 294 20.63 -0.41 2.92
N CYS A 295 19.60 -0.19 2.09
CA CYS A 295 18.41 0.53 2.51
C CYS A 295 17.74 -0.22 3.66
N ARG A 296 17.17 0.54 4.61
CA ARG A 296 16.42 0.04 5.78
C ARG A 296 15.05 0.70 5.92
N CYS A 297 14.70 1.53 4.94
CA CYS A 297 13.41 2.19 4.88
C CYS A 297 12.34 1.15 4.53
N SER A 298 11.13 1.43 4.95
CA SER A 298 9.94 0.67 4.60
C SER A 298 8.89 1.60 4.03
N MET A 299 7.73 1.06 3.71
CA MET A 299 6.59 1.86 3.31
C MET A 299 5.35 1.42 4.07
N ARG A 300 4.41 2.34 4.20
CA ARG A 300 3.09 2.10 4.78
C ARG A 300 2.06 2.10 3.66
N ILE A 301 1.12 1.19 3.74
CA ILE A 301 -0.06 1.18 2.86
C ILE A 301 -1.16 1.93 3.60
N LEU A 302 -1.80 2.86 2.91
CA LEU A 302 -2.84 3.73 3.45
C LEU A 302 -4.10 3.61 2.60
N THR A 303 -5.24 3.59 3.26
CA THR A 303 -6.55 3.87 2.64
C THR A 303 -6.66 5.36 2.32
N GLY A 304 -7.63 5.74 1.49
CA GLY A 304 -7.91 7.16 1.21
C GLY A 304 -8.19 7.98 2.48
N ALA A 305 -8.90 7.41 3.45
CA ALA A 305 -9.18 8.06 4.72
C ALA A 305 -7.92 8.25 5.59
N GLU A 306 -7.05 7.25 5.66
CA GLU A 306 -5.79 7.37 6.39
C GLU A 306 -4.83 8.37 5.75
N MET A 307 -4.74 8.36 4.41
CA MET A 307 -3.97 9.35 3.65
C MET A 307 -4.47 10.77 3.95
N GLN A 308 -5.78 10.98 3.92
CA GLN A 308 -6.38 12.29 4.23
C GLN A 308 -6.10 12.71 5.68
N SER A 309 -6.13 11.78 6.63
CA SER A 309 -5.78 12.02 8.03
C SER A 309 -4.32 12.45 8.20
N GLU A 310 -3.39 11.80 7.51
CA GLU A 310 -1.96 12.18 7.54
C GLU A 310 -1.75 13.59 6.94
N LEU A 311 -2.48 13.94 5.86
CA LEU A 311 -2.45 15.28 5.26
C LEU A 311 -3.04 16.38 6.16
N GLN A 312 -4.02 16.05 7.00
CA GLN A 312 -4.65 17.00 7.93
C GLN A 312 -3.96 17.02 9.30
N GLY A 313 -3.05 16.08 9.54
CA GLY A 313 -2.30 15.97 10.79
C GLY A 313 -1.26 17.08 10.95
N ILE A 314 -0.57 17.05 12.09
CA ILE A 314 0.45 18.04 12.47
C ILE A 314 1.61 18.16 11.47
N TRP A 315 1.81 17.14 10.64
CA TRP A 315 2.87 17.06 9.64
C TRP A 315 2.40 17.42 8.22
N GLY A 316 1.11 17.68 8.02
CA GLY A 316 0.53 18.01 6.73
C GLY A 316 0.83 19.44 6.26
N GLY A 317 0.91 19.64 4.94
CA GLY A 317 0.99 20.96 4.32
C GLY A 317 2.34 21.69 4.43
N ARG A 318 3.40 21.01 4.89
CA ARG A 318 4.74 21.59 5.12
C ARG A 318 5.69 21.54 3.90
N GLY A 319 5.16 21.18 2.72
CA GLY A 319 5.96 21.01 1.50
C GLY A 319 6.95 19.85 1.59
N VAL A 320 7.97 19.86 0.71
CA VAL A 320 8.99 18.80 0.67
C VAL A 320 10.00 19.00 1.80
N ALA A 321 9.87 18.16 2.83
CA ALA A 321 10.77 18.13 3.97
C ALA A 321 10.68 16.75 4.67
N PRO A 322 11.69 16.38 5.48
CA PRO A 322 11.60 15.16 6.27
C PRO A 322 10.35 15.15 7.14
N ARG A 323 9.65 14.00 7.15
CA ARG A 323 8.41 13.74 7.91
C ARG A 323 7.18 14.53 7.44
N ALA A 324 7.32 15.47 6.51
CA ALA A 324 6.20 16.28 6.04
C ALA A 324 5.24 15.42 5.20
N ALA A 325 4.00 15.27 5.67
CA ALA A 325 2.98 14.51 4.98
C ALA A 325 2.47 15.30 3.77
N ARG A 326 2.58 14.70 2.57
CA ARG A 326 2.21 15.33 1.30
C ARG A 326 1.87 14.29 0.24
N LEU A 327 1.04 14.68 -0.72
CA LEU A 327 0.81 13.90 -1.94
C LEU A 327 1.93 14.20 -2.94
N GLY A 328 2.63 13.15 -3.36
CA GLY A 328 3.62 13.18 -4.42
C GLY A 328 3.07 12.67 -5.77
N PRO A 329 3.96 12.24 -6.69
CA PRO A 329 5.41 12.26 -6.56
C PRO A 329 5.96 13.68 -6.38
N ASP A 330 7.03 13.83 -5.60
CA ASP A 330 7.61 15.15 -5.36
C ASP A 330 8.35 15.66 -6.59
N ASP A 331 8.38 16.98 -6.77
CA ASP A 331 9.26 17.60 -7.75
C ASP A 331 10.74 17.41 -7.36
N THR A 332 11.57 17.09 -8.36
CA THR A 332 13.00 16.82 -8.12
C THR A 332 13.78 18.06 -7.66
N ALA A 333 13.43 19.27 -8.12
CA ALA A 333 14.08 20.50 -7.69
C ALA A 333 13.74 20.82 -6.24
N ASP A 334 12.47 20.64 -5.83
CA ASP A 334 12.05 20.77 -4.43
C ASP A 334 12.76 19.75 -3.54
N THR A 335 12.91 18.52 -4.02
CA THR A 335 13.63 17.44 -3.32
C THR A 335 15.11 17.79 -3.13
N GLU A 336 15.79 18.26 -4.19
CA GLU A 336 17.19 18.71 -4.13
C GLU A 336 17.36 19.89 -3.15
N ALA A 337 16.45 20.87 -3.20
CA ALA A 337 16.46 22.01 -2.28
C ALA A 337 16.29 21.57 -0.82
N ALA A 338 15.36 20.65 -0.55
CA ALA A 338 15.14 20.09 0.78
C ALA A 338 16.34 19.29 1.29
N VAL A 339 16.99 18.49 0.42
CA VAL A 339 18.22 17.77 0.77
C VAL A 339 19.36 18.74 1.08
N ALA A 340 19.53 19.79 0.28
CA ALA A 340 20.54 20.82 0.54
C ALA A 340 20.28 21.58 1.84
N ARG A 341 19.01 21.81 2.19
CA ARG A 341 18.60 22.42 3.48
C ARG A 341 18.96 21.51 4.65
N LEU A 342 18.52 20.25 4.63
CA LEU A 342 18.79 19.27 5.68
C LEU A 342 20.30 19.09 5.89
N LYS A 343 21.09 19.12 4.82
CA LYS A 343 22.56 19.05 4.90
C LYS A 343 23.17 20.23 5.68
N ARG A 344 22.62 21.44 5.52
CA ARG A 344 23.05 22.63 6.26
C ARG A 344 22.62 22.59 7.72
N GLU A 345 21.38 22.16 7.98
CA GLU A 345 20.87 21.96 9.35
C GLU A 345 21.73 20.95 10.13
N LEU A 346 22.08 19.82 9.52
CA LEU A 346 22.97 18.82 10.13
C LEU A 346 24.41 19.33 10.33
N ALA A 347 24.83 20.36 9.60
CA ALA A 347 26.10 21.04 9.83
C ALA A 347 26.02 22.08 10.96
N GLY A 348 24.84 22.26 11.59
CA GLY A 348 24.61 23.19 12.68
C GLY A 348 24.24 24.61 12.23
N GLU A 349 23.89 24.80 10.95
CA GLU A 349 23.39 26.10 10.47
C GLU A 349 21.90 26.27 10.85
N VAL A 350 21.55 27.42 11.41
CA VAL A 350 20.14 27.80 11.62
C VAL A 350 19.58 28.24 10.27
N VAL A 351 18.65 27.45 9.73
CA VAL A 351 17.95 27.76 8.48
C VAL A 351 16.49 28.03 8.83
N ASP A 352 15.98 29.22 8.51
CA ASP A 352 14.58 29.59 8.77
C ASP A 352 13.62 28.72 7.95
N GLU A 353 12.43 28.43 8.50
CA GLU A 353 11.37 27.74 7.75
C GLU A 353 10.94 28.60 6.54
N PRO A 354 10.79 28.00 5.34
CA PRO A 354 10.25 28.73 4.21
C PRO A 354 8.81 29.17 4.53
N THR A 355 8.58 30.49 4.48
CA THR A 355 7.24 31.05 4.59
C THR A 355 6.47 30.74 3.29
N PRO A 356 5.15 30.44 3.32
CA PRO A 356 4.37 30.11 2.11
C PRO A 356 4.41 31.16 0.98
N THR A 357 4.91 32.35 1.26
CA THR A 357 5.01 33.51 0.36
C THR A 357 6.26 33.53 -0.53
N ASP A 358 7.22 32.59 -0.38
CA ASP A 358 8.46 32.59 -1.17
C ASP A 358 8.32 31.92 -2.55
N ARG A 359 7.10 31.51 -2.94
CA ARG A 359 6.79 31.05 -4.30
C ARG A 359 6.71 32.24 -5.25
N THR A 360 7.69 32.39 -6.15
CA THR A 360 7.59 33.37 -7.24
C THR A 360 6.44 33.01 -8.19
N PRO A 361 5.68 33.99 -8.72
CA PRO A 361 4.48 33.73 -9.54
C PRO A 361 4.70 32.96 -10.85
N ASP A 362 5.95 32.69 -11.25
CA ASP A 362 6.30 32.11 -12.55
C ASP A 362 6.21 30.56 -12.59
N ASP A 363 6.01 29.89 -11.45
CA ASP A 363 5.97 28.42 -11.35
C ASP A 363 4.55 27.80 -11.40
N ARG A 364 3.54 28.57 -11.80
CA ARG A 364 2.18 28.04 -11.98
C ARG A 364 2.12 27.21 -13.27
N THR A 365 2.29 25.90 -13.14
CA THR A 365 1.94 24.96 -14.21
C THR A 365 0.42 24.95 -14.43
N GLU A 366 -0.03 24.69 -15.68
CA GLU A 366 -1.43 24.78 -16.13
C GLU A 366 -2.46 23.99 -15.29
N ALA A 367 -2.00 23.05 -14.45
CA ALA A 367 -2.84 22.28 -13.53
C ALA A 367 -3.45 23.11 -12.39
N ASP A 368 -2.75 24.16 -11.92
CA ASP A 368 -3.20 24.98 -10.79
C ASP A 368 -4.28 26.00 -11.22
N SER A 369 -4.18 26.51 -12.44
CA SER A 369 -5.18 27.41 -13.06
C SER A 369 -6.54 26.75 -13.32
N ARG A 370 -6.61 25.42 -13.42
CA ARG A 370 -7.90 24.70 -13.57
C ARG A 370 -8.62 24.52 -12.23
N ARG A 371 -7.86 24.41 -11.13
CA ARG A 371 -8.43 24.26 -9.76
C ARG A 371 -9.11 25.53 -9.27
N ASP A 372 -8.58 26.70 -9.62
CA ASP A 372 -9.20 27.98 -9.25
C ASP A 372 -10.45 28.30 -10.08
N ALA A 373 -10.52 27.81 -11.33
CA ALA A 373 -11.69 28.02 -12.20
C ALA A 373 -12.91 27.20 -11.73
N ASP A 374 -12.72 25.97 -11.25
CA ASP A 374 -13.80 25.12 -10.74
C ASP A 374 -14.31 25.55 -9.35
N ARG A 375 -13.55 26.38 -8.62
CA ARG A 375 -13.96 26.86 -7.29
C ARG A 375 -14.95 28.03 -7.33
N VAL A 376 -15.13 28.66 -8.48
CA VAL A 376 -16.00 29.85 -8.66
C VAL A 376 -17.41 29.48 -9.15
N ALA A 377 -17.69 28.20 -9.41
CA ALA A 377 -18.98 27.74 -9.92
C ALA A 377 -19.69 26.76 -8.97
N ALA A 378 -20.12 27.24 -7.80
CA ALA A 378 -21.17 26.56 -7.01
C ALA A 378 -22.21 27.59 -6.55
N PRO A 379 -23.52 27.38 -6.80
CA PRO A 379 -24.56 28.35 -6.47
C PRO A 379 -24.85 28.35 -4.96
N ALA A 380 -25.01 29.55 -4.40
CA ALA A 380 -25.47 29.75 -3.02
C ALA A 380 -26.99 29.57 -2.96
N ASP A 381 -27.47 28.53 -2.27
CA ASP A 381 -28.73 28.53 -1.50
C ASP A 381 -28.92 27.20 -0.74
N GLY A 382 -29.01 27.28 0.59
CA GLY A 382 -29.36 26.16 1.49
C GLY A 382 -29.18 26.52 2.98
N PRO A 383 -30.12 26.15 3.88
CA PRO A 383 -30.40 26.91 5.11
C PRO A 383 -29.46 26.59 6.29
N GLU A 384 -29.21 27.61 7.11
CA GLU A 384 -28.48 27.54 8.38
C GLU A 384 -29.23 26.64 9.39
N LEU A 385 -28.50 25.71 10.00
CA LEU A 385 -28.95 24.95 11.17
C LEU A 385 -28.18 25.44 12.40
N ASP A 386 -28.93 26.03 13.33
CA ASP A 386 -28.50 26.46 14.65
C ASP A 386 -27.88 25.30 15.45
N VAL A 387 -26.71 25.56 16.03
CA VAL A 387 -26.15 24.76 17.12
C VAL A 387 -25.79 25.69 18.27
N ASP A 388 -26.62 25.63 19.32
CA ASP A 388 -26.45 26.31 20.60
C ASP A 388 -25.11 25.92 21.25
N VAL A 389 -24.24 26.92 21.46
CA VAL A 389 -23.06 26.82 22.31
C VAL A 389 -23.40 27.42 23.67
N LEU A 390 -23.22 26.61 24.71
CA LEU A 390 -23.43 26.97 26.11
C LEU A 390 -22.45 28.07 26.55
N ASP A 391 -23.01 29.15 27.11
CA ASP A 391 -22.33 30.22 27.82
C ASP A 391 -21.69 29.71 29.13
N ASP A 392 -20.42 30.07 29.36
CA ASP A 392 -19.84 30.20 30.70
C ASP A 392 -19.10 31.55 30.77
N ASP A 393 -19.77 32.52 31.41
CA ASP A 393 -19.28 33.84 31.83
C ASP A 393 -18.28 33.73 32.99
N ASP A 394 -17.08 34.34 32.85
CA ASP A 394 -16.45 35.14 33.93
C ASP A 394 -15.28 36.00 33.39
N PRO A 395 -15.41 37.35 33.31
CA PRO A 395 -14.27 38.24 33.08
C PRO A 395 -13.81 38.95 34.37
N GLY A 396 -12.52 38.85 34.67
CA GLY A 396 -11.84 39.64 35.71
C GLY A 396 -11.71 41.13 35.36
N PRO A 397 -11.48 42.01 36.36
CA PRO A 397 -11.64 43.45 36.17
C PRO A 397 -10.37 44.22 35.78
N ASP A 398 -10.56 45.14 34.83
CA ASP A 398 -10.01 46.49 34.65
C ASP A 398 -8.58 46.82 35.12
N VAL A 399 -7.74 47.24 34.16
CA VAL A 399 -6.88 48.43 34.31
C VAL A 399 -6.77 49.18 32.98
N GLN A 400 -7.15 50.46 33.01
CA GLN A 400 -7.05 51.46 31.95
C GLN A 400 -5.60 51.95 31.75
N HIS A 401 -5.22 52.28 30.50
CA HIS A 401 -4.40 53.46 30.24
C HIS A 401 -4.48 53.89 28.76
N GLU A 402 -5.09 55.06 28.53
CA GLU A 402 -4.93 55.92 27.36
C GLU A 402 -3.50 56.49 27.32
N VAL A 403 -2.92 56.67 26.12
CA VAL A 403 -2.19 57.90 25.71
C VAL A 403 -2.24 58.04 24.19
N ASP A 404 -2.54 59.27 23.79
CA ASP A 404 -2.62 59.89 22.45
C ASP A 404 -1.32 59.82 21.61
N ASP A 405 -1.42 60.10 20.30
CA ASP A 405 -0.90 61.35 19.69
C ASP A 405 -0.59 61.22 18.17
N ASP A 406 -1.36 61.99 17.38
CA ASP A 406 -1.05 62.85 16.22
C ASP A 406 -0.21 62.44 14.98
N GLY A 407 -0.75 62.89 13.83
CA GLY A 407 0.00 63.57 12.75
C GLY A 407 0.09 62.80 11.42
N ASP A 408 -0.83 62.99 10.46
CA ASP A 408 -0.91 64.08 9.46
C ASP A 408 0.30 64.19 8.51
N ASP A 409 0.10 63.94 7.21
CA ASP A 409 0.24 64.96 6.14
C ASP A 409 0.30 64.33 4.72
N ARG A 410 -0.64 64.80 3.89
CA ARG A 410 -0.50 65.33 2.52
C ARG A 410 -0.48 64.44 1.26
N ALA A 411 -1.50 64.78 0.46
CA ALA A 411 -1.68 64.61 -0.98
C ALA A 411 -0.65 65.38 -1.85
N HIS A 412 -0.53 64.98 -3.12
CA HIS A 412 -0.73 65.85 -4.32
C HIS A 412 -0.29 65.18 -5.66
N THR A 413 -1.27 65.01 -6.59
CA THR A 413 -1.30 65.44 -8.03
C THR A 413 -0.27 64.89 -9.05
N VAL A 414 -0.47 64.73 -10.38
CA VAL A 414 -1.50 65.00 -11.44
C VAL A 414 -1.02 64.37 -12.78
N ASP A 415 -1.90 64.33 -13.80
CA ASP A 415 -1.77 64.11 -15.27
C ASP A 415 -2.23 62.72 -15.78
N GLY A 416 -3.23 62.53 -16.67
CA GLY A 416 -3.61 63.26 -17.91
C GLY A 416 -2.84 62.61 -19.08
N VAL A 417 -3.35 62.09 -20.21
CA VAL A 417 -4.51 62.24 -21.11
C VAL A 417 -4.47 60.97 -22.01
N ASP A 418 -5.51 60.37 -22.62
CA ASP A 418 -6.17 60.81 -23.87
C ASP A 418 -7.26 59.81 -24.34
N ARG A 419 -8.28 60.33 -25.03
CA ARG A 419 -9.45 59.64 -25.61
C ARG A 419 -9.33 59.49 -27.13
N MET A 420 -9.87 58.41 -27.72
CA MET A 420 -10.56 58.35 -29.03
C MET A 420 -11.48 57.10 -29.00
N ALA A 421 -12.80 57.16 -29.07
CA ALA A 421 -13.73 57.56 -30.15
C ALA A 421 -13.91 56.50 -31.25
N ASP A 422 -15.13 55.92 -31.23
CA ASP A 422 -15.88 55.00 -32.12
C ASP A 422 -15.85 55.38 -33.63
N PRO A 423 -16.34 54.57 -34.62
CA PRO A 423 -17.77 54.17 -34.70
C PRO A 423 -18.18 52.90 -35.52
N GLU A 424 -19.49 52.59 -35.42
CA GLU A 424 -20.43 52.03 -36.43
C GLU A 424 -20.92 50.56 -36.34
N ASP A 425 -22.20 50.47 -35.97
CA ASP A 425 -23.22 49.41 -36.15
C ASP A 425 -23.65 49.30 -37.65
N PRO A 426 -24.39 48.25 -38.12
CA PRO A 426 -25.83 48.18 -37.83
C PRO A 426 -26.49 46.77 -37.75
N GLU A 427 -27.43 46.67 -36.81
CA GLU A 427 -28.83 46.21 -36.91
C GLU A 427 -29.20 45.00 -37.80
N ASP A 428 -29.89 44.02 -37.20
CA ASP A 428 -31.08 43.42 -37.84
C ASP A 428 -32.13 42.97 -36.82
N ASP A 429 -33.38 43.07 -37.26
CA ASP A 429 -34.64 43.31 -36.55
C ASP A 429 -35.46 42.07 -36.14
N HIS A 430 -36.33 42.24 -35.12
CA HIS A 430 -37.68 41.63 -34.93
C HIS A 430 -37.80 40.10 -34.68
N ASP A 431 -38.73 39.51 -33.90
CA ASP A 431 -39.97 39.84 -33.17
C ASP A 431 -40.23 38.66 -32.17
N PRO A 432 -40.94 38.83 -31.03
CA PRO A 432 -41.25 37.77 -30.08
C PRO A 432 -42.65 37.18 -30.34
N ASP A 433 -42.74 35.87 -30.58
CA ASP A 433 -43.91 35.02 -30.28
C ASP A 433 -43.77 33.66 -31.00
N ALA A 434 -43.40 32.60 -30.28
CA ALA A 434 -43.76 31.22 -30.60
C ALA A 434 -43.29 30.27 -29.47
N ASP A 435 -44.21 29.95 -28.55
CA ASP A 435 -44.30 28.61 -27.97
C ASP A 435 -45.12 27.78 -28.98
N PRO A 436 -44.66 26.61 -29.45
CA PRO A 436 -44.74 25.40 -28.63
C PRO A 436 -43.62 24.37 -28.88
N ASP A 437 -43.32 23.50 -27.91
CA ASP A 437 -43.67 22.06 -27.94
C ASP A 437 -42.88 21.33 -26.84
N GLU A 438 -43.60 20.78 -25.86
CA GLU A 438 -43.11 19.83 -24.88
C GLU A 438 -42.79 18.50 -25.61
N GLY A 439 -41.55 18.37 -26.07
CA GLY A 439 -41.02 17.16 -26.68
C GLY A 439 -40.47 16.18 -25.64
N ASP A 440 -41.36 15.31 -25.15
CA ASP A 440 -41.14 13.88 -24.91
C ASP A 440 -39.76 13.46 -24.34
N SER A 441 -39.64 13.51 -23.01
CA SER A 441 -38.68 12.67 -22.28
C SER A 441 -38.90 11.21 -22.69
N PRO A 442 -37.87 10.43 -23.01
CA PRO A 442 -38.06 9.05 -23.44
C PRO A 442 -38.75 8.27 -22.32
N SER A 443 -39.99 7.85 -22.63
CA SER A 443 -40.76 6.86 -21.91
C SER A 443 -39.85 5.70 -21.50
N GLU A 444 -39.58 5.60 -20.20
CA GLU A 444 -38.99 4.44 -19.56
C GLU A 444 -39.77 3.21 -20.02
N ALA A 445 -39.13 2.39 -20.87
CA ALA A 445 -39.72 1.13 -21.30
C ALA A 445 -40.00 0.30 -20.05
N PRO A 446 -41.18 -0.35 -19.94
CA PRO A 446 -41.49 -1.16 -18.78
C PRO A 446 -40.43 -2.26 -18.66
N ALA A 447 -39.78 -2.34 -17.50
CA ALA A 447 -38.86 -3.43 -17.16
C ALA A 447 -39.52 -4.78 -17.52
N PRO A 448 -38.84 -5.66 -18.28
CA PRO A 448 -39.41 -6.96 -18.62
C PRO A 448 -39.76 -7.69 -17.33
N ALA A 449 -41.00 -8.20 -17.28
CA ALA A 449 -41.52 -8.93 -16.14
C ALA A 449 -40.54 -10.07 -15.78
N VAL A 450 -39.97 -9.96 -14.56
CA VAL A 450 -39.19 -10.95 -13.80
C VAL A 450 -38.78 -12.19 -14.61
N LEU A 451 -37.64 -12.09 -15.31
CA LEU A 451 -37.05 -13.17 -16.12
C LEU A 451 -36.56 -14.37 -15.27
N VAL A 452 -36.49 -14.21 -13.94
CA VAL A 452 -35.89 -15.18 -13.03
C VAL A 452 -36.71 -15.29 -11.73
N GLU A 453 -37.13 -16.50 -11.34
CA GLU A 453 -37.64 -16.76 -9.99
C GLU A 453 -36.45 -16.84 -9.03
N SER A 454 -36.22 -15.78 -8.24
CA SER A 454 -35.11 -15.73 -7.30
C SER A 454 -35.55 -16.12 -5.88
N ALA A 455 -34.86 -17.09 -5.27
CA ALA A 455 -34.93 -17.34 -3.84
C ALA A 455 -33.94 -16.46 -3.02
N ALA A 456 -33.21 -15.57 -3.68
CA ALA A 456 -32.25 -14.67 -3.03
C ALA A 456 -32.94 -13.51 -2.31
N THR A 457 -32.47 -13.17 -1.12
CA THR A 457 -32.91 -11.93 -0.46
C THR A 457 -32.40 -10.71 -1.24
N PRO A 458 -33.18 -9.61 -1.33
CA PRO A 458 -32.75 -8.37 -1.99
C PRO A 458 -31.40 -7.81 -1.46
N GLN A 459 -31.03 -8.18 -0.24
CA GLN A 459 -29.75 -7.82 0.38
C GLN A 459 -28.55 -8.57 -0.24
N ARG A 460 -28.72 -9.84 -0.63
CA ARG A 460 -27.69 -10.64 -1.29
C ARG A 460 -27.51 -10.20 -2.75
N VAL A 461 -28.62 -9.88 -3.44
CA VAL A 461 -28.57 -9.30 -4.79
C VAL A 461 -27.88 -7.94 -4.78
N ARG A 462 -28.19 -7.06 -3.83
CA ARG A 462 -27.49 -5.76 -3.67
C ARG A 462 -25.99 -5.88 -3.38
N ALA A 463 -25.56 -6.93 -2.69
CA ALA A 463 -24.14 -7.16 -2.42
C ALA A 463 -23.37 -7.51 -3.71
N VAL A 464 -23.99 -8.29 -4.60
CA VAL A 464 -23.46 -8.59 -5.94
C VAL A 464 -23.52 -7.37 -6.85
N GLU A 465 -24.60 -6.59 -6.79
CA GLU A 465 -24.73 -5.32 -7.53
C GLU A 465 -23.66 -4.30 -7.12
N GLU A 466 -23.49 -4.02 -5.83
CA GLU A 466 -22.45 -3.11 -5.33
C GLU A 466 -21.04 -3.56 -5.72
N TRP A 467 -20.79 -4.88 -5.81
CA TRP A 467 -19.50 -5.41 -6.25
C TRP A 467 -19.26 -5.21 -7.76
N LEU A 468 -20.28 -5.40 -8.61
CA LEU A 468 -20.19 -5.15 -10.06
C LEU A 468 -19.90 -3.69 -10.40
N LYS A 469 -20.17 -2.74 -9.49
CA LYS A 469 -19.80 -1.33 -9.68
C LYS A 469 -18.29 -1.07 -9.63
N VAL A 470 -17.49 -1.97 -9.05
CA VAL A 470 -16.10 -1.67 -8.63
C VAL A 470 -15.05 -2.70 -9.12
N ALA A 471 -15.45 -3.90 -9.56
CA ALA A 471 -14.51 -4.96 -9.92
C ALA A 471 -14.22 -5.05 -11.45
N PRO A 472 -12.95 -5.24 -11.89
CA PRO A 472 -12.67 -5.75 -13.23
C PRO A 472 -13.16 -7.21 -13.33
N ALA A 473 -13.57 -7.63 -14.53
CA ALA A 473 -14.32 -8.88 -14.78
C ALA A 473 -13.59 -10.19 -14.41
N ASP A 474 -12.30 -10.16 -14.05
CA ASP A 474 -11.43 -11.34 -13.99
C ASP A 474 -10.98 -11.72 -12.55
N SER A 475 -11.59 -11.17 -11.49
CA SER A 475 -11.10 -11.35 -10.10
C SER A 475 -12.16 -11.82 -9.09
N ALA A 476 -12.99 -12.81 -9.44
CA ALA A 476 -13.90 -13.41 -8.47
C ALA A 476 -13.10 -14.10 -7.33
N SER A 477 -13.28 -13.66 -6.08
CA SER A 477 -12.74 -14.35 -4.89
C SER A 477 -13.45 -15.69 -4.65
N PHE A 478 -12.80 -16.67 -4.04
CA PHE A 478 -13.40 -18.00 -3.81
C PHE A 478 -14.70 -17.96 -2.98
N GLU A 479 -14.79 -17.09 -1.97
CA GLU A 479 -16.03 -16.91 -1.18
C GLU A 479 -17.15 -16.27 -2.02
N LEU A 480 -16.83 -15.33 -2.91
CA LEU A 480 -17.82 -14.71 -3.81
C LEU A 480 -18.25 -15.68 -4.91
N ALA A 481 -17.34 -16.51 -5.42
CA ALA A 481 -17.66 -17.54 -6.39
C ALA A 481 -18.61 -18.59 -5.79
N ASP A 482 -18.40 -18.99 -4.53
CA ASP A 482 -19.32 -19.88 -3.81
C ASP A 482 -20.68 -19.21 -3.55
N ASP A 483 -20.70 -17.94 -3.13
CA ASP A 483 -21.93 -17.17 -2.92
C ASP A 483 -22.71 -16.92 -4.23
N LEU A 484 -22.03 -16.58 -5.33
CA LEU A 484 -22.61 -16.41 -6.66
C LEU A 484 -23.15 -17.74 -7.20
N THR A 485 -22.41 -18.84 -7.00
CA THR A 485 -22.89 -20.17 -7.37
C THR A 485 -24.15 -20.53 -6.58
N GLU A 486 -24.17 -20.31 -5.27
CA GLU A 486 -25.37 -20.54 -4.43
C GLU A 486 -26.55 -19.69 -4.91
N LEU A 487 -26.31 -18.43 -5.28
CA LEU A 487 -27.35 -17.51 -5.77
C LEU A 487 -27.90 -17.87 -7.15
N ILE A 488 -27.02 -18.30 -8.06
CA ILE A 488 -27.39 -18.76 -9.40
C ILE A 488 -28.14 -20.08 -9.31
N ASP A 489 -27.69 -21.03 -8.48
CA ASP A 489 -28.38 -22.31 -8.26
C ASP A 489 -29.75 -22.13 -7.58
N ALA A 490 -29.90 -21.06 -6.77
CA ALA A 490 -31.15 -20.69 -6.12
C ALA A 490 -32.10 -19.88 -7.02
N SER A 491 -31.73 -19.64 -8.28
CA SER A 491 -32.46 -18.80 -9.22
C SER A 491 -32.61 -19.50 -10.57
N THR A 492 -33.79 -19.42 -11.19
CA THR A 492 -34.02 -20.09 -12.49
C THR A 492 -34.68 -19.16 -13.48
N VAL A 493 -34.23 -19.24 -14.73
CA VAL A 493 -34.83 -18.54 -15.88
C VAL A 493 -36.24 -19.05 -16.10
N VAL A 494 -37.23 -18.16 -16.17
CA VAL A 494 -38.65 -18.54 -16.19
C VAL A 494 -39.17 -18.79 -17.60
N ASP A 495 -38.69 -18.01 -18.57
CA ASP A 495 -39.09 -18.09 -19.99
C ASP A 495 -37.84 -18.22 -20.86
N ASP A 496 -37.99 -18.85 -22.05
CA ASP A 496 -36.91 -18.91 -23.04
C ASP A 496 -36.47 -17.48 -23.40
N VAL A 497 -35.18 -17.19 -23.25
CA VAL A 497 -34.62 -15.84 -23.45
C VAL A 497 -33.39 -15.87 -24.35
N GLU A 498 -33.31 -14.90 -25.26
CA GLU A 498 -32.13 -14.66 -26.08
C GLU A 498 -31.25 -13.59 -25.41
N VAL A 499 -29.99 -13.92 -25.15
CA VAL A 499 -29.03 -13.04 -24.50
C VAL A 499 -27.74 -12.94 -25.32
N TRP A 500 -26.98 -11.88 -25.08
CA TRP A 500 -25.83 -11.51 -25.89
C TRP A 500 -24.58 -11.37 -25.04
N HIS A 501 -23.43 -11.79 -25.57
CA HIS A 501 -22.11 -11.58 -24.96
C HIS A 501 -21.09 -11.18 -26.03
N GLY A 502 -20.27 -10.16 -25.74
CA GLY A 502 -19.24 -9.68 -26.66
C GLY A 502 -17.87 -10.23 -26.30
N ILE A 503 -17.19 -10.87 -27.25
CA ILE A 503 -15.84 -11.42 -27.08
C ILE A 503 -14.83 -10.52 -27.83
N PRO A 504 -13.78 -10.01 -27.16
CA PRO A 504 -12.80 -9.11 -27.77
C PRO A 504 -11.84 -9.81 -28.76
N ASP A 505 -11.48 -11.07 -28.53
CA ASP A 505 -10.62 -11.88 -29.42
C ASP A 505 -11.18 -13.31 -29.59
N SER A 506 -11.60 -13.65 -30.80
CA SER A 506 -12.14 -14.98 -31.12
C SER A 506 -11.14 -16.12 -30.94
N THR A 507 -9.84 -15.83 -31.04
CA THR A 507 -8.75 -16.81 -30.93
C THR A 507 -8.57 -17.26 -29.49
N GLU A 508 -8.79 -16.36 -28.54
CA GLU A 508 -8.69 -16.66 -27.11
C GLU A 508 -9.77 -17.65 -26.67
N VAL A 509 -11.01 -17.46 -27.14
CA VAL A 509 -12.16 -18.29 -26.73
C VAL A 509 -12.32 -19.54 -27.59
N PHE A 510 -12.21 -19.41 -28.92
CA PHE A 510 -12.48 -20.52 -29.86
C PHE A 510 -11.21 -21.17 -30.42
N GLY A 511 -10.02 -20.62 -30.15
CA GLY A 511 -8.76 -21.09 -30.73
C GLY A 511 -8.61 -20.80 -32.23
N ILE A 512 -9.54 -20.04 -32.83
CA ILE A 512 -9.65 -19.80 -34.27
C ILE A 512 -10.02 -18.33 -34.52
N ALA A 513 -9.33 -17.70 -35.47
CA ALA A 513 -9.62 -16.32 -35.89
C ALA A 513 -10.97 -16.20 -36.62
N ASN A 514 -11.54 -14.99 -36.68
CA ASN A 514 -12.88 -14.73 -37.25
C ASN A 514 -13.18 -15.50 -38.55
N GLY A 515 -12.28 -15.50 -39.53
CA GLY A 515 -12.49 -16.16 -40.83
C GLY A 515 -12.67 -17.69 -40.79
N GLY A 516 -12.41 -18.34 -39.66
CA GLY A 516 -12.57 -19.78 -39.46
C GLY A 516 -13.74 -20.18 -38.56
N LEU A 517 -14.51 -19.24 -37.99
CA LEU A 517 -15.55 -19.57 -36.98
C LEU A 517 -16.61 -20.56 -37.49
N ASN A 518 -16.82 -20.71 -38.80
CA ASN A 518 -17.79 -21.67 -39.31
C ASN A 518 -17.38 -23.13 -39.02
N THR A 519 -16.11 -23.39 -38.67
CA THR A 519 -15.64 -24.73 -38.27
C THR A 519 -16.04 -25.10 -36.85
N VAL A 520 -16.49 -24.15 -36.03
CA VAL A 520 -16.94 -24.43 -34.65
C VAL A 520 -18.44 -24.75 -34.57
N VAL A 521 -19.19 -24.63 -35.68
CA VAL A 521 -20.61 -25.02 -35.73
C VAL A 521 -20.77 -26.51 -35.41
N GLY A 522 -21.65 -26.82 -34.46
CA GLY A 522 -21.87 -28.16 -33.93
C GLY A 522 -20.92 -28.56 -32.80
N SER A 523 -19.99 -27.70 -32.40
CA SER A 523 -19.16 -27.91 -31.21
C SER A 523 -19.88 -27.51 -29.93
N GLN A 524 -19.44 -28.07 -28.80
CA GLN A 524 -19.86 -27.66 -27.46
C GLN A 524 -18.68 -27.02 -26.75
N VAL A 525 -18.95 -25.88 -26.10
CA VAL A 525 -17.97 -25.10 -25.34
C VAL A 525 -18.46 -25.02 -23.89
N THR A 526 -17.64 -25.47 -22.96
CA THR A 526 -17.90 -25.29 -21.53
C THR A 526 -17.32 -23.94 -21.10
N VAL A 527 -18.16 -23.09 -20.52
CA VAL A 527 -17.70 -21.79 -19.98
C VAL A 527 -16.92 -22.07 -18.69
N PRO A 528 -15.64 -21.66 -18.58
CA PRO A 528 -14.82 -21.96 -17.41
C PRO A 528 -15.18 -21.11 -16.18
N GLU A 529 -15.80 -19.95 -16.40
CA GLU A 529 -16.14 -18.94 -15.38
C GLU A 529 -17.60 -18.49 -15.55
N PHE A 530 -18.08 -17.57 -14.70
CA PHE A 530 -19.42 -17.03 -14.85
C PHE A 530 -19.54 -16.22 -16.14
N LEU A 531 -20.65 -16.37 -16.87
CA LEU A 531 -20.86 -15.67 -18.14
C LEU A 531 -21.85 -14.51 -17.98
N PRO A 532 -21.39 -13.24 -17.98
CA PRO A 532 -22.30 -12.10 -17.97
C PRO A 532 -22.91 -11.89 -19.36
N THR A 533 -24.23 -11.84 -19.46
CA THR A 533 -24.94 -11.66 -20.74
C THR A 533 -25.97 -10.53 -20.67
N THR A 534 -26.22 -9.86 -21.79
CA THR A 534 -27.15 -8.72 -21.88
C THR A 534 -28.36 -9.05 -22.76
N LEU A 535 -29.50 -8.38 -22.53
CA LEU A 535 -30.70 -8.59 -23.36
C LEU A 535 -30.64 -7.94 -24.75
N ALA A 536 -29.63 -7.12 -25.00
CA ALA A 536 -29.39 -6.47 -26.28
C ALA A 536 -27.96 -6.73 -26.75
N PRO A 537 -27.69 -6.72 -28.07
CA PRO A 537 -26.34 -6.88 -28.60
C PRO A 537 -25.41 -5.80 -28.03
N ASN A 538 -24.44 -6.19 -27.21
CA ASN A 538 -23.40 -5.29 -26.72
C ASN A 538 -22.18 -5.41 -27.63
N ARG A 539 -21.74 -4.30 -28.23
CA ARG A 539 -20.66 -4.31 -29.21
C ARG A 539 -19.33 -4.47 -28.47
N ALA A 540 -18.66 -5.62 -28.61
CA ALA A 540 -17.36 -5.85 -27.97
C ALA A 540 -16.35 -4.73 -28.33
N PRO A 541 -15.62 -4.15 -27.36
CA PRO A 541 -14.53 -3.21 -27.64
C PRO A 541 -13.47 -3.93 -28.47
N SER A 542 -12.96 -3.30 -29.52
CA SER A 542 -12.06 -3.94 -30.49
C SER A 542 -10.59 -3.81 -30.06
N PRO A 543 -9.86 -4.89 -29.71
CA PRO A 543 -8.44 -4.84 -29.45
C PRO A 543 -7.62 -5.62 -30.51
N THR A 544 -6.30 -5.50 -30.42
CA THR A 544 -5.31 -5.98 -31.39
C THR A 544 -5.10 -7.51 -31.34
N GLY A 545 -5.90 -8.28 -32.07
CA GLY A 545 -5.73 -9.74 -32.25
C GLY A 545 -7.07 -10.46 -32.57
N GLY A 546 -7.04 -11.53 -33.39
CA GLY A 546 -8.15 -12.46 -33.76
C GLY A 546 -9.43 -11.92 -34.41
N GLY A 547 -9.88 -10.74 -33.99
CA GLY A 547 -11.13 -10.07 -34.33
C GLY A 547 -12.17 -10.24 -33.23
N ALA A 548 -12.91 -9.16 -32.91
CA ALA A 548 -14.05 -9.21 -32.00
C ALA A 548 -15.18 -10.07 -32.59
N VAL A 549 -16.01 -10.67 -31.73
CA VAL A 549 -17.15 -11.55 -32.07
C VAL A 549 -18.30 -11.27 -31.12
N ASN A 550 -19.53 -11.24 -31.64
CA ASN A 550 -20.73 -11.28 -30.80
C ASN A 550 -21.22 -12.72 -30.67
N VAL A 551 -21.65 -13.12 -29.48
CA VAL A 551 -22.32 -14.40 -29.25
C VAL A 551 -23.77 -14.15 -28.89
N SER A 552 -24.71 -14.63 -29.70
CA SER A 552 -26.13 -14.73 -29.33
C SER A 552 -26.36 -16.11 -28.71
N ILE A 553 -26.96 -16.14 -27.53
CA ILE A 553 -27.17 -17.34 -26.71
C ILE A 553 -28.66 -17.49 -26.44
N SER A 554 -29.23 -18.59 -26.92
CA SER A 554 -30.59 -19.02 -26.54
C SER A 554 -30.52 -19.77 -25.21
N VAL A 555 -31.17 -19.22 -24.17
CA VAL A 555 -31.22 -19.78 -22.83
C VAL A 555 -32.64 -20.31 -22.58
N PRO A 556 -32.83 -21.64 -22.44
CA PRO A 556 -34.16 -22.21 -22.24
C PRO A 556 -34.65 -21.99 -20.79
N ALA A 557 -35.97 -21.95 -20.63
CA ALA A 557 -36.62 -21.92 -19.34
C ALA A 557 -36.17 -23.09 -18.45
N GLY A 558 -35.97 -22.82 -17.16
CA GLY A 558 -35.44 -23.75 -16.16
C GLY A 558 -33.92 -23.78 -16.04
N THR A 559 -33.19 -23.00 -16.85
CA THR A 559 -31.74 -22.85 -16.71
C THR A 559 -31.39 -22.06 -15.44
N PRO A 560 -30.44 -22.52 -14.60
CA PRO A 560 -29.93 -21.72 -13.49
C PRO A 560 -29.32 -20.41 -13.99
N GLY A 561 -29.75 -19.29 -13.41
CA GLY A 561 -29.29 -17.97 -13.84
C GLY A 561 -29.69 -16.89 -12.87
N LEU A 562 -28.80 -15.92 -12.66
CA LEU A 562 -29.04 -14.78 -11.78
C LEU A 562 -29.32 -13.52 -12.60
N TRP A 563 -30.50 -12.92 -12.40
CA TRP A 563 -30.85 -11.64 -13.00
C TRP A 563 -30.34 -10.49 -12.14
N LEU A 564 -29.57 -9.60 -12.77
CA LEU A 564 -29.02 -8.40 -12.17
C LEU A 564 -29.65 -7.19 -12.89
N PRO A 565 -30.58 -6.46 -12.25
CA PRO A 565 -31.18 -5.27 -12.85
C PRO A 565 -30.11 -4.18 -13.06
N SER A 566 -30.41 -3.16 -13.89
CA SER A 566 -29.46 -2.05 -14.08
C SER A 566 -29.18 -1.40 -12.73
N ILE A 567 -27.89 -1.24 -12.44
CA ILE A 567 -27.46 -0.79 -11.14
C ILE A 567 -27.41 0.76 -11.16
N PRO A 568 -28.10 1.45 -10.23
CA PRO A 568 -28.03 2.92 -10.16
C PRO A 568 -26.59 3.41 -10.07
N ASP A 569 -26.29 4.50 -10.77
CA ASP A 569 -24.96 5.13 -10.86
C ASP A 569 -23.88 4.33 -11.61
N THR A 570 -24.28 3.38 -12.47
CA THR A 570 -23.38 2.71 -13.43
C THR A 570 -23.95 2.71 -14.85
N ASP A 571 -23.08 2.72 -15.85
CA ASP A 571 -23.45 2.50 -17.26
C ASP A 571 -23.66 1.00 -17.59
N LEU A 572 -23.73 0.12 -16.58
CA LEU A 572 -23.88 -1.31 -16.78
C LEU A 572 -25.34 -1.64 -17.15
N PRO A 573 -25.60 -2.20 -18.35
CA PRO A 573 -26.94 -2.65 -18.73
C PRO A 573 -27.38 -3.82 -17.83
N PRO A 574 -28.68 -4.14 -17.76
CA PRO A 574 -29.15 -5.33 -17.07
C PRO A 574 -28.44 -6.59 -17.57
N VAL A 575 -27.98 -7.42 -16.62
CA VAL A 575 -27.18 -8.62 -16.89
C VAL A 575 -27.93 -9.87 -16.44
N LEU A 576 -27.99 -10.89 -17.31
CA LEU A 576 -28.25 -12.26 -16.91
C LEU A 576 -26.91 -12.98 -16.75
N LEU A 577 -26.59 -13.42 -15.54
CA LEU A 577 -25.36 -14.13 -15.23
C LEU A 577 -25.59 -15.65 -15.25
N LEU A 578 -24.87 -16.36 -16.10
CA LEU A 578 -24.91 -17.83 -16.17
C LEU A 578 -23.76 -18.44 -15.35
N ALA A 579 -23.98 -19.64 -14.81
CA ALA A 579 -23.02 -20.34 -13.95
C ALA A 579 -21.72 -20.71 -14.67
N ALA A 580 -20.62 -20.75 -13.92
CA ALA A 580 -19.42 -21.44 -14.36
C ALA A 580 -19.73 -22.92 -14.65
N GLY A 581 -19.22 -23.45 -15.75
CA GLY A 581 -19.50 -24.80 -16.23
C GLY A 581 -20.73 -24.94 -17.12
N THR A 582 -21.48 -23.87 -17.41
CA THR A 582 -22.53 -23.89 -18.43
C THR A 582 -21.96 -24.36 -19.77
N VAL A 583 -22.67 -25.27 -20.44
CA VAL A 583 -22.26 -25.80 -21.75
C VAL A 583 -23.08 -25.11 -22.85
N LEU A 584 -22.38 -24.47 -23.79
CA LEU A 584 -22.97 -23.82 -24.96
C LEU A 584 -22.74 -24.68 -26.19
N ALA A 585 -23.79 -25.00 -26.95
CA ALA A 585 -23.70 -25.64 -28.25
C ALA A 585 -23.77 -24.59 -29.36
N VAL A 586 -22.74 -24.50 -30.19
CA VAL A 586 -22.70 -23.54 -31.31
C VAL A 586 -23.58 -24.03 -32.45
N THR A 587 -24.60 -23.25 -32.82
CA THR A 587 -25.63 -23.64 -33.80
C THR A 587 -25.40 -23.04 -35.18
N ALA A 588 -24.90 -21.80 -35.27
CA ALA A 588 -24.63 -21.11 -36.53
C ALA A 588 -23.58 -20.00 -36.39
N VAL A 589 -23.07 -19.52 -37.52
CA VAL A 589 -22.21 -18.32 -37.59
C VAL A 589 -22.62 -17.45 -38.77
N THR A 590 -22.83 -16.16 -38.49
CA THR A 590 -23.27 -15.16 -39.48
C THR A 590 -22.18 -14.10 -39.69
N TYR A 591 -21.72 -13.96 -40.94
CA TYR A 591 -20.58 -13.10 -41.33
C TYR A 591 -20.96 -11.74 -41.94
N GLY A 592 -22.21 -11.30 -41.77
CA GLY A 592 -22.74 -10.08 -42.39
C GLY A 592 -22.57 -8.80 -41.57
N GLU A 593 -22.28 -8.94 -40.28
CA GLU A 593 -22.15 -7.85 -39.32
C GLU A 593 -20.68 -7.72 -38.92
N ASN A 594 -20.20 -6.49 -38.67
CA ASN A 594 -18.85 -6.24 -38.19
C ASN A 594 -18.96 -5.77 -36.74
N PRO A 595 -18.71 -6.64 -35.73
CA PRO A 595 -18.13 -7.99 -35.78
C PRO A 595 -19.10 -9.15 -36.16
N PRO A 596 -18.61 -10.34 -36.59
CA PRO A 596 -19.44 -11.51 -36.89
C PRO A 596 -20.17 -12.04 -35.66
N THR A 597 -21.30 -12.71 -35.88
CA THR A 597 -22.16 -13.25 -34.81
C THR A 597 -22.11 -14.77 -34.79
N VAL A 598 -21.81 -15.34 -33.64
CA VAL A 598 -21.89 -16.78 -33.34
C VAL A 598 -23.21 -17.02 -32.61
N GLU A 599 -24.05 -17.91 -33.12
CA GLU A 599 -25.28 -18.34 -32.47
C GLU A 599 -24.99 -19.60 -31.66
N ALA A 600 -25.44 -19.62 -30.40
CA ALA A 600 -25.29 -20.74 -29.49
C ALA A 600 -26.56 -20.99 -28.67
N GLU A 601 -26.69 -22.20 -28.16
CA GLU A 601 -27.80 -22.59 -27.28
C GLU A 601 -27.23 -23.20 -26.00
N VAL A 602 -27.78 -22.85 -24.84
CA VAL A 602 -27.42 -23.50 -23.58
C VAL A 602 -27.90 -24.96 -23.62
N VAL A 603 -26.97 -25.88 -23.45
CA VAL A 603 -27.27 -27.30 -23.29
C VAL A 603 -27.78 -27.51 -21.87
N PRO A 604 -29.05 -27.90 -21.67
CA PRO A 604 -29.56 -28.13 -20.32
C PRO A 604 -28.76 -29.24 -19.63
N PRO A 605 -28.47 -29.11 -18.32
CA PRO A 605 -27.75 -30.14 -17.59
C PRO A 605 -28.53 -31.46 -17.66
N THR A 606 -27.88 -32.52 -18.13
CA THR A 606 -28.47 -33.87 -18.09
C THR A 606 -28.77 -34.23 -16.64
N SER A 607 -30.04 -34.53 -16.35
CA SER A 607 -30.59 -34.76 -15.01
C SER A 607 -30.03 -35.99 -14.30
#